data_AF-G3B037-F1
#
_entry.id   AF-G3B037-F1
#
_cell.length_a   1.000
_cell.length_b   1.000
_cell.length_c   1.000
_cell.angle_alpha   90.00
_cell.angle_beta   90.00
_cell.angle_gamma   90.00
#
_symmetry.space_group_name_H-M   'P 1'
#
loop_
_entity.id
_entity.type
_entity.pdbx_description
1 polymer ?
#
loop_
_entity_poly.entity_id
_entity_poly.type
_entity_poly.pdbx_seq_one_letter_code
_entity_poly.pdbx_strand_id
1 'polypeptide(L)'
;MTVLILNPEELKTRFPQSSESDTLRVRLIVQTLRFDYESNHIAIRSMSCVTPSSVKVWLHNIGKYDSQVVKKGTVIDVTGYFNGEDVDAIEISALNGSELTQENISVLQTISHLP
;
A
#
# COMPACT_ATOMS: atom_id res chain seq x y z
N MET A 1 -14.25 6.11 6.62
CA MET A 1 -13.06 6.13 7.50
C MET A 1 -11.91 5.49 6.74
N THR A 2 -10.68 5.99 6.85
CA THR A 2 -9.53 5.43 6.13
C THR A 2 -8.61 4.75 7.12
N VAL A 3 -8.26 3.48 6.88
CA VAL A 3 -7.34 2.74 7.77
C VAL A 3 -5.92 2.82 7.25
N LEU A 4 -4.97 3.21 8.10
CA LEU A 4 -3.54 3.17 7.80
C LEU A 4 -2.99 1.75 8.00
N ILE A 5 -2.27 1.24 6.99
CA ILE A 5 -1.69 -0.10 6.96
C ILE A 5 -0.23 -0.02 6.55
N LEU A 6 0.65 -0.61 7.36
CA LEU A 6 2.10 -0.65 7.11
C LEU A 6 2.56 -2.03 6.63
N ASN A 7 1.81 -3.06 7.02
CA ASN A 7 2.03 -4.43 6.59
C ASN A 7 0.86 -4.84 5.67
N PRO A 8 1.04 -4.86 4.34
CA PRO A 8 -0.05 -5.17 3.43
C PRO A 8 -0.59 -6.60 3.60
N GLU A 9 0.19 -7.51 4.21
CA GLU A 9 -0.22 -8.89 4.47
C GLU A 9 -1.36 -8.99 5.50
N GLU A 10 -1.43 -8.02 6.41
CA GLU A 10 -2.47 -7.98 7.44
C GLU A 10 -3.83 -7.57 6.87
N LEU A 11 -3.91 -7.05 5.65
CA LEU A 11 -5.18 -6.62 5.04
C LEU A 11 -6.22 -7.75 5.05
N LYS A 12 -5.85 -8.92 4.55
CA LYS A 12 -6.75 -10.08 4.47
C LYS A 12 -7.16 -10.59 5.86
N THR A 13 -6.22 -10.65 6.79
CA THR A 13 -6.48 -11.16 8.14
C THR A 13 -7.27 -10.17 9.00
N ARG A 14 -7.01 -8.86 8.85
CA ARG A 14 -7.64 -7.80 9.62
C ARG A 14 -9.02 -7.43 9.08
N PHE A 15 -9.24 -7.57 7.77
CA PHE A 15 -10.50 -7.25 7.11
C PHE A 15 -11.03 -8.43 6.28
N PRO A 16 -11.37 -9.56 6.92
CA PRO A 16 -11.90 -10.72 6.21
C PRO A 16 -13.31 -10.50 5.65
N GLN A 17 -13.99 -9.44 6.07
CA GLN A 17 -15.34 -9.06 5.60
C GLN A 17 -15.28 -8.29 4.27
N SER A 18 -14.12 -7.75 3.89
CA SER A 18 -13.99 -6.97 2.66
C SER A 18 -14.17 -7.84 1.43
N SER A 19 -14.92 -7.34 0.46
CA SER A 19 -15.22 -8.01 -0.80
C SER A 19 -15.37 -6.97 -1.91
N GLU A 20 -15.56 -7.39 -3.16
CA GLU A 20 -15.87 -6.46 -4.27
C GLU A 20 -17.15 -5.63 -4.02
N SER A 21 -18.11 -6.18 -3.25
CA SER A 21 -19.35 -5.48 -2.91
C SER A 21 -19.23 -4.60 -1.66
N ASP A 22 -18.25 -4.87 -0.80
CA ASP A 22 -18.00 -4.13 0.45
C ASP A 22 -16.50 -3.80 0.54
N THR A 23 -16.13 -2.72 -0.13
CA THR A 23 -14.74 -2.29 -0.23
C THR A 23 -14.34 -1.40 0.96
N LEU A 24 -13.09 -1.55 1.41
CA LEU A 24 -12.55 -0.77 2.52
C LEU A 24 -11.56 0.27 2.01
N ARG A 25 -11.76 1.54 2.37
CA ARG A 25 -10.77 2.59 2.07
C ARG A 25 -9.54 2.44 2.96
N VAL A 26 -8.38 2.23 2.34
CA VAL A 26 -7.10 2.00 3.02
C VAL A 26 -6.05 3.02 2.55
N ARG A 27 -5.11 3.32 3.44
CA ARG A 27 -3.86 4.04 3.14
C ARG A 27 -2.69 3.13 3.47
N LEU A 28 -1.78 2.92 2.52
CA LEU A 28 -0.66 1.99 2.62
C LEU A 28 0.65 2.76 2.53
N ILE A 29 1.54 2.56 3.49
CA ILE A 29 2.93 3.03 3.42
C ILE A 29 3.82 1.80 3.29
N VAL A 30 4.26 1.54 2.07
CA VAL A 30 4.82 0.24 1.65
C VAL A 30 5.94 0.42 0.63
N GLN A 31 6.66 -0.65 0.32
CA GLN A 31 7.74 -0.61 -0.66
C GLN A 31 7.34 -1.29 -1.98
N THR A 32 7.68 -0.66 -3.10
CA THR A 32 7.51 -1.23 -4.44
C THR A 32 8.47 -2.40 -4.64
N LEU A 33 7.92 -3.59 -4.92
CA LEU A 33 8.71 -4.79 -5.23
C LEU A 33 9.00 -4.87 -6.73
N ARG A 34 7.96 -4.74 -7.55
CA ARG A 34 8.02 -4.75 -9.02
C ARG A 34 6.77 -4.10 -9.58
N PHE A 35 6.89 -3.59 -10.80
CA PHE A 35 5.76 -3.09 -11.58
C PHE A 35 5.58 -3.96 -12.82
N ASP A 36 4.34 -4.35 -13.08
CA ASP A 36 3.93 -5.03 -14.31
C ASP A 36 3.31 -4.00 -15.27
N TYR A 37 4.01 -3.76 -16.37
CA TYR A 37 3.59 -2.79 -17.38
C TYR A 37 2.41 -3.26 -18.24
N GLU A 38 2.23 -4.58 -18.42
CA GLU A 38 1.16 -5.13 -19.26
C GLU A 38 -0.17 -5.06 -18.51
N SER A 39 -0.14 -5.46 -17.25
CA SER A 39 -1.31 -5.50 -16.38
C SER A 39 -1.52 -4.19 -15.59
N ASN A 40 -0.61 -3.22 -15.68
CA ASN A 40 -0.66 -1.95 -14.96
C ASN A 40 -0.93 -2.08 -13.44
N HIS A 41 -0.21 -3.00 -12.79
CA HIS A 41 -0.26 -3.17 -11.34
C HIS A 41 1.13 -3.17 -10.71
N ILE A 42 1.19 -2.67 -9.46
CA ILE A 42 2.40 -2.71 -8.64
C ILE A 42 2.26 -3.86 -7.64
N ALA A 43 3.26 -4.73 -7.58
CA ALA A 43 3.43 -5.62 -6.45
C ALA A 43 4.14 -4.84 -5.34
N ILE A 44 3.49 -4.74 -4.18
CA ILE A 44 4.01 -4.04 -2.99
C ILE A 44 4.42 -5.05 -1.92
N ARG A 45 5.29 -4.62 -1.01
CA ARG A 45 5.68 -5.39 0.19
C ARG A 45 5.81 -4.50 1.42
N SER A 46 5.84 -5.11 2.59
CA SER A 46 6.16 -4.41 3.84
C SER A 46 7.58 -3.82 3.80
N MET A 47 7.78 -2.72 4.52
CA MET A 47 9.11 -2.07 4.59
C MET A 47 10.16 -2.95 5.28
N SER A 48 9.74 -3.84 6.19
CA SER A 48 10.66 -4.68 6.98
C SER A 48 11.33 -5.80 6.17
N CYS A 49 10.95 -6.04 4.91
CA CYS A 49 11.56 -7.04 4.01
C CYS A 49 11.63 -8.50 4.52
N VAL A 50 11.00 -8.82 5.67
CA VAL A 50 11.14 -10.13 6.32
C VAL A 50 10.36 -11.22 5.59
N THR A 51 9.25 -10.86 4.94
CA THR A 51 8.34 -11.80 4.29
C THR A 51 8.26 -11.55 2.78
N PRO A 52 8.26 -12.62 1.95
CA PRO A 52 8.21 -12.51 0.50
C PRO A 52 6.79 -12.29 -0.06
N SER A 53 5.79 -12.05 0.79
CA SER A 53 4.42 -11.89 0.32
C SER A 53 4.22 -10.49 -0.29
N SER A 54 3.43 -10.44 -1.36
CA SER A 54 3.12 -9.21 -2.08
C SER A 54 1.62 -9.08 -2.32
N VAL A 55 1.08 -7.91 -2.01
CA VAL A 55 -0.28 -7.50 -2.41
C VAL A 55 -0.17 -6.76 -3.74
N LYS A 56 -1.18 -6.88 -4.61
CA LYS A 56 -1.22 -6.11 -5.85
C LYS A 56 -1.99 -4.81 -5.63
N VAL A 57 -1.45 -3.76 -6.23
CA VAL A 57 -2.06 -2.44 -6.27
C VAL A 57 -2.34 -2.11 -7.73
N TRP A 58 -3.62 -2.01 -8.08
CA TRP A 58 -4.08 -1.68 -9.42
C TRP A 58 -4.08 -0.16 -9.62
N LEU A 59 -3.52 0.30 -10.74
CA LEU A 59 -3.40 1.73 -11.06
C LEU A 59 -4.43 2.21 -12.09
N HIS A 60 -5.46 1.41 -12.38
CA HIS A 60 -6.45 1.71 -13.44
C HIS A 60 -7.14 3.06 -13.27
N ASN A 61 -7.36 3.48 -12.01
CA ASN A 61 -8.07 4.71 -11.69
C ASN A 61 -7.13 5.92 -11.51
N ILE A 62 -5.82 5.75 -11.70
CA ILE A 62 -4.83 6.81 -11.53
C ILE A 62 -4.43 7.37 -12.89
N GLY A 63 -4.84 8.61 -13.15
CA GLY A 63 -4.53 9.28 -14.42
C GLY A 63 -3.05 9.63 -14.61
N LYS A 64 -2.34 9.98 -13.52
CA LYS A 64 -0.90 10.30 -13.52
C LYS A 64 -0.28 9.96 -12.16
N TYR A 65 0.94 9.42 -12.18
CA TYR A 65 1.75 9.18 -10.99
C TYR A 65 3.23 9.47 -11.27
N ASP A 66 4.01 9.70 -10.22
CA ASP A 66 5.45 9.90 -10.34
C ASP A 66 6.13 8.60 -10.82
N SER A 67 6.99 8.69 -11.84
CA SER A 67 7.85 7.60 -12.32
C SER A 67 8.67 6.88 -11.23
N GLN A 68 8.96 7.53 -10.10
CA GLN A 68 9.66 6.93 -8.97
C GLN A 68 8.83 5.82 -8.31
N VAL A 69 7.51 5.93 -8.33
CA VAL A 69 6.57 4.99 -7.70
C VAL A 69 6.77 3.56 -8.23
N VAL A 70 7.02 3.41 -9.53
CA VAL A 70 7.18 2.09 -10.18
C VAL A 70 8.60 1.53 -10.04
N LYS A 71 9.55 2.30 -9.50
CA LYS A 71 10.91 1.81 -9.28
C LYS A 71 10.94 0.85 -8.10
N LYS A 72 11.57 -0.30 -8.32
CA LYS A 72 11.83 -1.28 -7.28
C LYS A 72 12.60 -0.64 -6.11
N GLY A 73 12.12 -0.87 -4.90
CA GLY A 73 12.72 -0.36 -3.67
C GLY A 73 12.20 1.00 -3.22
N THR A 74 11.45 1.72 -4.06
CA THR A 74 10.82 2.98 -3.66
C THR A 74 9.79 2.74 -2.57
N VAL A 75 9.79 3.58 -1.53
CA VAL A 75 8.71 3.61 -0.55
C VAL A 75 7.62 4.53 -1.08
N ILE A 76 6.39 4.06 -1.03
CA ILE A 76 5.24 4.72 -1.62
C ILE A 76 4.11 4.87 -0.60
N ASP A 77 3.36 5.95 -0.75
CA ASP A 77 2.10 6.19 -0.06
C ASP A 77 0.96 5.96 -1.06
N VAL A 78 0.12 4.97 -0.80
CA VAL A 78 -1.01 4.58 -1.64
C VAL A 78 -2.29 4.80 -0.86
N THR A 79 -3.23 5.55 -1.41
CA THR A 79 -4.61 5.54 -0.93
C THR A 79 -5.48 4.81 -1.97
N GLY A 80 -6.31 3.89 -1.50
CA GLY A 80 -7.12 3.04 -2.38
C GLY A 80 -8.25 2.32 -1.66
N TYR A 81 -8.90 1.42 -2.38
CA TYR A 81 -9.97 0.57 -1.89
C TYR A 81 -9.51 -0.89 -1.92
N PHE A 82 -9.51 -1.52 -0.76
CA PHE A 82 -9.24 -2.95 -0.61
C PHE A 82 -10.54 -3.73 -0.85
N ASN A 83 -10.49 -4.69 -1.78
CA ASN A 83 -11.65 -5.47 -2.23
C ASN A 83 -11.69 -6.89 -1.65
N GLY A 84 -10.89 -7.18 -0.62
CA GLY A 84 -10.73 -8.52 -0.05
C GLY A 84 -9.52 -9.29 -0.60
N GLU A 85 -9.00 -8.91 -1.77
CA GLU A 85 -7.81 -9.54 -2.36
C GLU A 85 -6.69 -8.55 -2.66
N ASP A 86 -7.01 -7.50 -3.41
CA ASP A 86 -6.09 -6.50 -3.93
C ASP A 86 -6.56 -5.09 -3.56
N VAL A 87 -5.77 -4.09 -3.93
CA VAL A 87 -6.08 -2.68 -3.66
C VAL A 87 -6.20 -1.92 -4.97
N ASP A 88 -7.36 -1.31 -5.20
CA ASP A 88 -7.57 -0.36 -6.29
C ASP A 88 -7.12 1.03 -5.84
N ALA A 89 -5.98 1.50 -6.36
CA ALA A 89 -5.43 2.78 -5.96
C ALA A 89 -6.20 3.94 -6.60
N ILE A 90 -6.46 4.97 -5.80
CA ILE A 90 -7.00 6.26 -6.25
C ILE A 90 -5.95 7.37 -6.21
N GLU A 91 -4.97 7.25 -5.31
CA GLU A 91 -3.85 8.17 -5.19
C GLU A 91 -2.59 7.38 -4.86
N ILE A 92 -1.46 7.78 -5.46
CA ILE A 92 -0.16 7.17 -5.21
C ILE A 92 0.96 8.19 -5.34
N SER A 93 1.91 8.15 -4.41
CA SER A 93 3.08 9.02 -4.43
C SER A 93 4.32 8.32 -3.88
N ALA A 94 5.49 8.74 -4.35
CA ALA A 94 6.75 8.28 -3.79
C ALA A 94 7.06 9.10 -2.53
N LEU A 95 7.43 8.41 -1.45
CA LEU A 95 7.88 9.04 -0.21
C LEU A 95 9.40 9.19 -0.23
N ASN A 96 9.87 10.30 0.32
CA ASN A 96 11.29 10.50 0.51
C ASN A 96 11.77 9.65 1.70
N GLY A 97 12.80 8.84 1.48
CA GLY A 97 13.37 7.97 2.52
C GLY A 97 13.87 8.74 3.76
N SER A 98 14.18 10.02 3.64
CA SER A 98 14.56 10.86 4.79
C SER A 98 13.42 11.11 5.78
N GLU A 99 12.16 10.96 5.35
CA GLU A 99 10.98 11.13 6.20
C GLU A 99 10.64 9.86 6.98
N LEU A 100 11.29 8.73 6.67
CA LEU A 100 11.07 7.42 7.29
C LEU A 100 12.06 7.20 8.45
N THR A 101 12.11 8.13 9.40
CA THR A 101 12.87 7.96 10.64
C THR A 101 12.21 6.89 11.52
N GLN A 102 12.98 6.28 12.43
CA GLN A 102 12.41 5.31 13.40
C GLN A 102 11.25 5.91 14.20
N GLU A 103 11.39 7.18 14.62
CA GLU A 103 10.35 7.91 15.33
C GLU A 103 9.05 8.01 14.50
N ASN A 104 9.15 8.43 13.24
CA ASN A 104 7.99 8.54 12.36
C ASN A 104 7.35 7.17 12.09
N ILE A 105 8.15 6.12 11.92
CA ILE A 105 7.63 4.75 11.75
C ILE A 105 6.88 4.29 13.00
N SER A 106 7.39 4.55 14.20
CA SER A 106 6.71 4.21 15.46
C SER A 106 5.40 4.98 15.65
N VAL A 107 5.35 6.25 15.24
CA VAL A 107 4.12 7.04 15.22
C VAL A 107 3.11 6.44 14.24
N LEU A 108 3.54 6.11 13.01
CA LEU A 108 2.67 5.48 12.01
C LEU A 108 2.13 4.12 12.47
N GLN A 109 2.96 3.32 13.15
CA GLN A 109 2.54 2.05 13.77
C GLN A 109 1.50 2.29 14.86
N THR A 110 1.64 3.34 15.66
CA THR A 110 0.65 3.65 16.69
C THR A 110 -0.68 4.04 16.05
N ILE A 111 -0.63 4.89 15.02
CA ILE A 111 -1.82 5.35 14.29
C ILE A 111 -2.52 4.18 13.57
N SER A 112 -1.77 3.22 13.01
CA SER A 112 -2.37 2.06 12.33
C SER A 112 -3.20 1.16 13.24
N HIS A 113 -3.02 1.26 14.57
CA HIS A 113 -3.79 0.50 15.56
C HIS A 113 -4.92 1.32 16.21
N LEU A 114 -5.06 2.60 15.86
CA LEU A 114 -6.19 3.39 16.31
C LEU A 114 -7.49 2.93 15.61
N PRO A 115 -8.63 2.92 16.33
CA PRO A 115 -9.92 2.48 15.81
C PRO A 115 -10.48 3.41 14.73
#